data_AF-A0A7C7HAY3-F1
#
_entry.id   AF-A0A7C7HAY3-F1
#
_cell.length_a   1.000
_cell.length_b   1.000
_cell.length_c   1.000
_cell.angle_alpha   90.00
_cell.angle_beta   90.00
_cell.angle_gamma   90.00
#
_symmetry.space_group_name_H-M   'P 1'
#
loop_
_entity.id
_entity.type
_entity.pdbx_description
1 polymer ?
#
loop_
_entity_poly.entity_id
_entity_poly.type
_entity_poly.pdbx_seq_one_letter_code
_entity_poly.pdbx_strand_id
1 'polypeptide(L)'
;MCLQSFPIISAIGHETDFTIADFVADLRAPTPSAAAEMVVTRKDEFRTQIDRMQERLRNGASMRIHSEQARVRSLEQRPGLAAWPTRLALTGRRVVDLSHGLSRTTRRFVGRGQRRYHELRLRLEGRDLRRAVGRITTRLTFSKGRLAREITRHISERREPLVALAGRLENLSPLGVLGRGYAVCWNGDRTEIVSDASSVEKGDAVHITLHRGELGCKVVTTKRPSTSTEIRTSTE
;
A
#
# COMPACT_ATOMS: atom_id res chain seq x y z
N MET A 1 -43.66 99.95 -8.80
CA MET A 1 -43.38 101.36 -9.13
C MET A 1 -42.16 101.34 -10.02
N CYS A 2 -42.35 101.46 -11.33
CA CYS A 2 -41.25 101.47 -12.29
C CYS A 2 -40.35 102.66 -11.98
N LEU A 3 -39.04 102.42 -11.92
CA LEU A 3 -38.02 103.19 -12.62
C LEU A 3 -36.72 102.44 -12.36
N GLN A 4 -36.41 101.51 -13.27
CA GLN A 4 -35.05 101.02 -13.43
C GLN A 4 -34.21 102.25 -13.78
N SER A 5 -33.34 102.68 -12.87
CA SER A 5 -32.51 103.88 -13.02
C SER A 5 -31.45 103.65 -14.09
N PHE A 6 -31.83 103.81 -15.35
CA PHE A 6 -30.86 103.93 -16.42
C PHE A 6 -30.23 105.31 -16.33
N PRO A 7 -28.89 105.42 -16.33
CA PRO A 7 -28.23 106.71 -16.29
C PRO A 7 -28.64 107.54 -17.51
N ILE A 8 -29.20 108.72 -17.29
CA ILE A 8 -29.66 109.62 -18.35
C ILE A 8 -28.54 110.63 -18.64
N ILE A 9 -28.08 110.70 -19.90
CA ILE A 9 -27.10 111.69 -20.34
C ILE A 9 -27.80 112.71 -21.24
N SER A 10 -27.78 113.99 -20.85
CA SER A 10 -28.28 115.08 -21.70
C SER A 10 -27.19 115.54 -22.67
N ALA A 11 -27.54 115.70 -23.94
CA ALA A 11 -26.59 115.99 -25.03
C ALA A 11 -27.14 117.00 -26.04
N ILE A 12 -27.73 118.10 -25.56
CA ILE A 12 -28.53 119.03 -26.37
C ILE A 12 -27.68 120.16 -27.02
N GLY A 13 -26.53 120.55 -26.47
CA GLY A 13 -25.63 121.48 -27.18
C GLY A 13 -24.67 122.32 -26.34
N HIS A 14 -24.07 123.29 -27.05
CA HIS A 14 -22.95 124.20 -26.76
C HIS A 14 -23.03 124.89 -25.38
N GLU A 15 -21.86 125.18 -24.80
CA GLU A 15 -21.63 125.48 -23.38
C GLU A 15 -22.60 126.51 -22.74
N THR A 16 -23.23 127.40 -23.52
CA THR A 16 -24.08 128.51 -23.05
C THR A 16 -25.58 128.24 -22.98
N ASP A 17 -26.13 127.21 -23.65
CA ASP A 17 -27.59 126.94 -23.64
C ASP A 17 -27.93 125.83 -22.62
N PHE A 18 -28.63 126.18 -21.54
CA PHE A 18 -29.08 125.23 -20.51
C PHE A 18 -30.58 124.94 -20.65
N THR A 19 -30.96 123.66 -20.59
CA THR A 19 -32.36 123.23 -20.66
C THR A 19 -32.77 122.49 -19.37
N ILE A 20 -34.07 122.38 -19.12
CA ILE A 20 -34.61 121.62 -17.96
C ILE A 20 -34.13 120.15 -18.02
N ALA A 21 -33.94 119.59 -19.22
CA ALA A 21 -33.44 118.24 -19.39
C ALA A 21 -32.01 118.04 -18.86
N ASP A 22 -31.15 119.07 -18.92
CA ASP A 22 -29.79 119.02 -18.36
C ASP A 22 -29.77 118.94 -16.83
N PHE A 23 -30.78 119.51 -16.16
CA PHE A 23 -30.91 119.49 -14.71
C PHE A 23 -31.55 118.22 -14.17
N VAL A 24 -32.29 117.48 -15.00
CA VAL A 24 -32.91 116.20 -14.64
C VAL A 24 -31.99 115.01 -14.99
N ALA A 25 -31.06 115.18 -15.93
CA ALA A 25 -30.10 114.16 -16.33
C ALA A 25 -28.99 113.94 -15.28
N ASP A 26 -28.47 112.71 -15.20
CA ASP A 26 -27.37 112.34 -14.29
C ASP A 26 -26.03 112.92 -14.75
N LEU A 27 -25.90 113.18 -16.06
CA LEU A 27 -24.68 113.70 -16.67
C LEU A 27 -25.01 114.58 -17.88
N ARG A 28 -24.31 115.71 -18.02
CA ARG A 28 -24.39 116.57 -19.20
C ARG A 28 -23.18 116.32 -20.10
N ALA A 29 -23.42 116.13 -21.38
CA ALA A 29 -22.42 116.13 -22.42
C ALA A 29 -22.65 117.31 -23.38
N PRO A 30 -21.59 117.95 -23.89
CA PRO A 30 -21.71 119.14 -24.74
C PRO A 30 -22.27 118.82 -26.14
N THR A 31 -22.17 117.58 -26.60
CA THR A 31 -22.70 117.12 -27.89
C THR A 31 -23.20 115.67 -27.81
N PRO A 32 -24.12 115.24 -28.70
CA PRO A 32 -24.54 113.85 -28.82
C PRO A 32 -23.36 112.88 -29.02
N SER A 33 -22.36 113.30 -29.80
CA SER A 33 -21.14 112.51 -30.02
C SER A 33 -20.31 112.35 -28.74
N ALA A 34 -20.18 113.41 -27.94
CA ALA A 34 -19.48 113.34 -26.65
C ALA A 34 -20.21 112.42 -25.65
N ALA A 35 -21.54 112.45 -25.61
CA ALA A 35 -22.31 111.50 -24.79
C ALA A 35 -22.07 110.05 -25.22
N ALA A 36 -22.08 109.78 -26.54
CA ALA A 36 -21.83 108.46 -27.08
C ALA A 36 -20.41 107.97 -26.76
N GLU A 37 -19.40 108.83 -26.91
CA GLU A 37 -18.00 108.54 -26.60
C GLU A 37 -17.79 108.18 -25.12
N MET A 38 -18.45 108.89 -24.20
CA MET A 38 -18.39 108.60 -22.76
C MET A 38 -19.00 107.23 -22.42
N VAL A 39 -20.12 106.86 -23.04
CA VAL A 39 -20.77 105.56 -22.82
C VAL A 39 -19.95 104.42 -23.44
N VAL A 40 -19.42 104.62 -24.65
CA VAL A 40 -18.56 103.65 -25.33
C VAL A 40 -17.28 103.41 -24.53
N THR A 41 -16.63 104.48 -24.05
CA THR A 41 -15.41 104.38 -23.22
C THR A 41 -15.66 103.58 -21.94
N ARG A 42 -16.73 103.90 -21.18
CA ARG A 42 -17.08 103.13 -19.97
C ARG A 42 -17.42 101.68 -20.27
N LYS A 43 -18.13 101.40 -21.38
CA LYS A 43 -18.44 100.04 -21.80
C LYS A 43 -17.16 99.24 -22.11
N ASP A 44 -16.19 99.86 -22.78
CA ASP A 44 -14.92 99.23 -23.12
C ASP A 44 -14.05 98.97 -21.88
N GLU A 45 -14.07 99.87 -20.90
CA GLU A 45 -13.45 99.66 -19.58
C GLU A 45 -14.06 98.46 -18.84
N PHE A 46 -15.40 98.38 -18.77
CA PHE A 46 -16.08 97.24 -18.15
C PHE A 46 -15.81 95.93 -18.87
N ARG A 47 -15.80 95.95 -20.21
CA ARG A 47 -15.46 94.78 -21.02
C ARG A 47 -14.03 94.32 -20.73
N THR A 48 -13.09 95.25 -20.69
CA THR A 48 -11.69 94.98 -20.34
C THR A 48 -11.57 94.41 -18.93
N GLN A 49 -12.37 94.90 -17.98
CA GLN A 49 -12.39 94.36 -16.62
C GLN A 49 -12.93 92.93 -16.57
N ILE A 50 -14.03 92.64 -17.28
CA ILE A 50 -14.60 91.28 -17.39
C ILE A 50 -13.58 90.34 -18.04
N ASP A 51 -12.93 90.78 -19.13
CA ASP A 51 -11.93 89.97 -19.83
C ASP A 51 -10.74 89.65 -18.93
N ARG A 52 -10.24 90.63 -18.16
CA ARG A 52 -9.19 90.40 -17.13
C ARG A 52 -9.66 89.45 -16.03
N MET A 53 -10.88 89.58 -15.54
CA MET A 53 -11.42 88.69 -14.50
C MET A 53 -11.56 87.25 -15.03
N GLN A 54 -12.01 87.09 -16.28
CA GLN A 54 -12.14 85.81 -16.97
C GLN A 54 -10.77 85.15 -17.18
N GLU A 55 -9.77 85.92 -17.60
CA GLU A 55 -8.39 85.43 -17.78
C GLU A 55 -7.77 85.02 -16.44
N ARG A 56 -7.96 85.80 -15.37
CA ARG A 56 -7.53 85.42 -14.02
C ARG A 56 -8.20 84.13 -13.54
N LEU A 57 -9.49 83.96 -13.78
CA LEU A 57 -10.23 82.75 -13.43
C LEU A 57 -9.71 81.52 -14.20
N ARG A 58 -9.53 81.66 -15.52
CA ARG A 58 -8.97 80.61 -16.37
C ARG A 58 -7.56 80.21 -15.92
N ASN A 59 -6.70 81.18 -15.66
CA ASN A 59 -5.33 80.92 -15.22
C ASN A 59 -5.30 80.27 -13.83
N GLY A 60 -6.15 80.71 -12.90
CA GLY A 60 -6.30 80.10 -11.58
C GLY A 60 -6.82 78.66 -11.64
N ALA A 61 -7.83 78.40 -12.46
CA ALA A 61 -8.37 77.05 -12.67
C ALA A 61 -7.33 76.12 -13.30
N SER A 62 -6.65 76.58 -14.35
CA SER A 62 -5.57 75.83 -15.00
C SER A 62 -4.45 75.51 -14.02
N MET A 63 -3.96 76.48 -13.24
CA MET A 63 -2.93 76.22 -12.23
C MET A 63 -3.37 75.18 -11.21
N ARG A 64 -4.63 75.22 -10.75
CA ARG A 64 -5.17 74.26 -9.78
C ARG A 64 -5.30 72.85 -10.35
N ILE A 65 -5.68 72.72 -11.62
CA ILE A 65 -5.69 71.42 -12.30
C ILE A 65 -4.28 70.87 -12.42
N HIS A 66 -3.31 71.70 -12.83
CA HIS A 66 -1.91 71.28 -12.95
C HIS A 66 -1.33 70.87 -11.59
N SER A 67 -1.63 71.57 -10.51
CA SER A 67 -1.17 71.22 -9.17
C SER A 67 -1.76 69.90 -8.67
N GLU A 68 -3.05 69.65 -8.90
CA GLU A 68 -3.66 68.37 -8.52
C GLU A 68 -3.15 67.21 -9.37
N GLN A 69 -2.95 67.42 -10.68
CA GLN A 69 -2.32 66.40 -11.54
C GLN A 69 -0.89 66.09 -11.10
N ALA A 70 -0.09 67.11 -10.76
CA ALA A 70 1.25 66.91 -10.21
C ALA A 70 1.20 66.17 -8.87
N ARG A 71 0.21 66.46 -8.00
CA ARG A 71 0.00 65.76 -6.74
C ARG A 71 -0.32 64.29 -6.95
N VAL A 72 -1.25 63.96 -7.85
CA VAL A 72 -1.57 62.57 -8.22
C VAL A 72 -0.33 61.86 -8.76
N ARG A 73 0.39 62.46 -9.72
CA ARG A 73 1.60 61.87 -10.29
C ARG A 73 2.68 61.64 -9.23
N SER A 74 2.89 62.58 -8.32
CA SER A 74 3.86 62.41 -7.22
C SER A 74 3.46 61.29 -6.26
N LEU A 75 2.17 61.09 -6.00
CA LEU A 75 1.66 59.99 -5.19
C LEU A 75 1.82 58.65 -5.91
N GLU A 76 1.54 58.59 -7.21
CA GLU A 76 1.75 57.40 -8.05
C GLU A 76 3.23 57.02 -8.15
N GLN A 77 4.12 58.01 -8.28
CA GLN A 77 5.57 57.82 -8.36
C GLN A 77 6.21 57.49 -7.00
N ARG A 78 5.45 57.48 -5.89
CA ARG A 78 6.00 57.03 -4.60
C ARG A 78 6.48 55.59 -4.75
N PRO A 79 7.73 55.28 -4.36
CA PRO A 79 8.33 53.96 -4.55
C PRO A 79 7.49 52.80 -3.99
N GLY A 80 6.74 53.06 -2.91
CA GLY A 80 5.85 52.08 -2.29
C GLY A 80 4.60 51.74 -3.10
N LEU A 81 4.03 52.71 -3.83
CA LEU A 81 2.80 52.52 -4.61
C LEU A 81 3.10 52.15 -6.07
N ALA A 82 4.13 52.73 -6.68
CA ALA A 82 4.58 52.38 -8.03
C ALA A 82 4.97 50.89 -8.14
N ALA A 83 5.61 50.35 -7.09
CA ALA A 83 6.02 48.93 -7.06
C ALA A 83 4.90 47.99 -6.56
N TRP A 84 3.75 48.53 -6.10
CA TRP A 84 2.69 47.74 -5.50
C TRP A 84 2.07 46.70 -6.45
N PRO A 85 1.72 47.04 -7.71
CA PRO A 85 1.20 46.04 -8.66
C PRO A 85 2.18 44.89 -8.90
N THR A 86 3.47 45.22 -9.04
CA THR A 86 4.53 44.21 -9.23
C THR A 86 4.71 43.35 -7.99
N ARG A 87 4.67 43.93 -6.78
CA ARG A 87 4.74 43.17 -5.52
C ARG A 87 3.54 42.25 -5.35
N LEU A 88 2.34 42.71 -5.68
CA LEU A 88 1.12 41.89 -5.65
C LEU A 88 1.21 40.74 -6.65
N ALA A 89 1.67 40.99 -7.87
CA ALA A 89 1.89 39.96 -8.89
C ALA A 89 2.92 38.92 -8.45
N LEU A 90 4.06 39.35 -7.88
CA LEU A 90 5.09 38.45 -7.34
C LEU A 90 4.57 37.62 -6.17
N THR A 91 3.77 38.23 -5.28
CA THR A 91 3.17 37.53 -4.14
C THR A 91 2.14 36.52 -4.61
N GLY A 92 1.27 36.89 -5.56
CA GLY A 92 0.32 35.99 -6.21
C GLY A 92 1.00 34.82 -6.89
N ARG A 93 2.08 35.06 -7.65
CA ARG A 93 2.90 34.00 -8.25
C ARG A 93 3.49 33.06 -7.21
N ARG A 94 4.04 33.60 -6.12
CA ARG A 94 4.61 32.79 -5.02
C ARG A 94 3.56 31.90 -4.37
N VAL A 95 2.34 32.40 -4.16
CA VAL A 95 1.22 31.61 -3.64
C VAL A 95 0.85 30.47 -4.59
N VAL A 96 0.78 30.75 -5.91
CA VAL A 96 0.50 29.74 -6.93
C VAL A 96 1.61 28.68 -6.99
N ASP A 97 2.87 29.09 -6.95
CA ASP A 97 4.02 28.18 -6.98
C ASP A 97 4.05 27.28 -5.74
N LEU A 98 3.80 27.84 -4.55
CA LEU A 98 3.70 27.09 -3.30
C LEU A 98 2.50 26.13 -3.30
N SER A 99 1.34 26.55 -3.79
CA SER A 99 0.15 25.71 -3.92
C SER A 99 0.37 24.53 -4.86
N HIS A 100 1.02 24.76 -6.01
CA HIS A 100 1.42 23.69 -6.92
C HIS A 100 2.51 22.79 -6.33
N GLY A 101 3.45 23.36 -5.56
CA GLY A 101 4.45 22.62 -4.81
C GLY A 101 3.80 21.63 -3.83
N LEU A 102 2.91 22.13 -2.98
CA LEU A 102 2.16 21.34 -2.01
C LEU A 102 1.32 20.26 -2.69
N SER A 103 0.58 20.62 -3.73
CA SER A 103 -0.25 19.66 -4.48
C SER A 103 0.58 18.52 -5.08
N ARG A 104 1.80 18.81 -5.55
CA ARG A 104 2.71 17.78 -6.10
C ARG A 104 3.29 16.89 -5.00
N THR A 105 3.73 17.46 -3.88
CA THR A 105 4.31 16.68 -2.77
C THR A 105 3.25 15.78 -2.14
N THR A 106 2.04 16.28 -1.92
CA THR A 106 0.92 15.49 -1.39
C THR A 106 0.55 14.33 -2.32
N ARG A 107 0.42 14.57 -3.64
CA ARG A 107 0.17 13.49 -4.60
C ARG A 107 1.27 12.42 -4.60
N ARG A 108 2.54 12.85 -4.49
CA ARG A 108 3.68 11.91 -4.40
C ARG A 108 3.63 11.10 -3.11
N PHE A 109 3.30 11.72 -1.98
CA PHE A 109 3.19 11.04 -0.69
C PHE A 109 2.07 9.99 -0.70
N VAL A 110 0.87 10.38 -1.14
CA VAL A 110 -0.27 9.46 -1.28
C VAL A 110 0.04 8.33 -2.25
N GLY A 111 0.63 8.63 -3.41
CA GLY A 111 1.02 7.62 -4.39
C GLY A 111 2.08 6.63 -3.87
N ARG A 112 3.01 7.06 -3.02
CA ARG A 112 3.96 6.14 -2.35
C ARG A 112 3.25 5.23 -1.35
N GLY A 113 2.33 5.77 -0.56
CA GLY A 113 1.51 4.98 0.37
C GLY A 113 0.68 3.91 -0.34
N GLN A 114 0.02 4.30 -1.45
CA GLN A 114 -0.78 3.38 -2.26
C GLN A 114 0.06 2.27 -2.91
N ARG A 115 1.24 2.60 -3.46
CA ARG A 115 2.15 1.58 -4.02
C ARG A 115 2.64 0.62 -2.94
N ARG A 116 3.02 1.13 -1.77
CA ARG A 116 3.45 0.29 -0.64
C ARG A 116 2.32 -0.62 -0.18
N TYR A 117 1.10 -0.11 -0.06
CA TYR A 117 -0.07 -0.93 0.27
C TYR A 117 -0.31 -2.02 -0.76
N HIS A 118 -0.28 -1.68 -2.06
CA HIS A 118 -0.48 -2.65 -3.13
C HIS A 118 0.62 -3.72 -3.14
N GLU A 119 1.88 -3.34 -2.95
CA GLU A 119 2.99 -4.29 -2.84
C GLU A 119 2.84 -5.21 -1.63
N LEU A 120 2.53 -4.67 -0.44
CA LEU A 120 2.32 -5.50 0.76
C LEU A 120 1.11 -6.42 0.58
N ARG A 121 0.04 -5.94 -0.05
CA ARG A 121 -1.14 -6.73 -0.34
C ARG A 121 -0.82 -7.87 -1.30
N LEU A 122 -0.14 -7.61 -2.42
CA LEU A 122 0.30 -8.65 -3.35
C LEU A 122 1.27 -9.64 -2.69
N ARG A 123 2.19 -9.17 -1.83
CA ARG A 123 3.06 -10.05 -1.03
C ARG A 123 2.25 -10.92 -0.08
N LEU A 124 1.19 -10.40 0.52
CA LEU A 124 0.32 -11.14 1.44
C LEU A 124 -0.55 -12.16 0.68
N GLU A 125 -1.16 -11.76 -0.45
CA GLU A 125 -1.93 -12.64 -1.34
C GLU A 125 -1.03 -13.73 -1.95
N GLY A 126 0.22 -13.37 -2.32
CA GLY A 126 1.22 -14.32 -2.81
C GLY A 126 1.76 -15.25 -1.72
N ARG A 127 1.79 -14.81 -0.45
CA ARG A 127 2.02 -15.67 0.71
C ARG A 127 0.72 -16.38 1.06
N ASP A 128 0.34 -17.31 0.19
CA ASP A 128 -0.82 -18.15 0.37
C ASP A 128 -0.56 -19.11 1.53
N LEU A 129 -0.82 -18.63 2.75
CA LEU A 129 -0.54 -19.30 4.01
C LEU A 129 -1.17 -20.70 4.03
N ARG A 130 -2.34 -20.84 3.38
CA ARG A 130 -3.03 -22.12 3.19
C ARG A 130 -2.21 -23.10 2.35
N ARG A 131 -1.58 -22.65 1.26
CA ARG A 131 -0.68 -23.50 0.46
C ARG A 131 0.60 -23.84 1.19
N ALA A 132 1.19 -22.89 1.92
CA ALA A 132 2.39 -23.13 2.72
C ALA A 132 2.13 -24.18 3.82
N VAL A 133 1.03 -24.01 4.57
CA VAL A 133 0.58 -24.98 5.58
C VAL A 133 0.25 -26.32 4.93
N GLY A 134 -0.45 -26.33 3.79
CA GLY A 134 -0.74 -27.55 3.02
C GLY A 134 0.52 -28.33 2.65
N ARG A 135 1.57 -27.66 2.15
CA ARG A 135 2.86 -28.32 1.85
C ARG A 135 3.51 -28.94 3.08
N ILE A 136 3.47 -28.24 4.22
CA ILE A 136 4.04 -28.73 5.48
C ILE A 136 3.25 -29.95 5.98
N THR A 137 1.92 -29.90 5.94
CA THR A 137 1.07 -31.02 6.38
C THR A 137 1.23 -32.24 5.48
N THR A 138 1.30 -32.07 4.15
CA THR A 138 1.58 -33.17 3.20
C THR A 138 2.96 -33.79 3.46
N ARG A 139 4.00 -32.96 3.69
CA ARG A 139 5.34 -33.46 3.99
C ARG A 139 5.38 -34.24 5.31
N LEU A 140 4.63 -33.78 6.32
CA LEU A 140 4.50 -34.46 7.61
C LEU A 140 3.74 -35.79 7.48
N THR A 141 2.68 -35.85 6.67
CA THR A 141 1.94 -37.11 6.44
C THR A 141 2.81 -38.12 5.70
N PHE A 142 3.56 -37.68 4.68
CA PHE A 142 4.47 -38.54 3.96
C PHE A 142 5.60 -39.08 4.85
N SER A 143 6.26 -38.22 5.63
CA SER A 143 7.33 -38.65 6.53
C SER A 143 6.84 -39.60 7.62
N LYS A 144 5.66 -39.34 8.21
CA LYS A 144 5.02 -40.26 9.16
C LYS A 144 4.71 -41.62 8.53
N GLY A 145 4.12 -41.63 7.33
CA GLY A 145 3.80 -42.88 6.62
C GLY A 145 5.04 -43.66 6.20
N ARG A 146 6.15 -42.97 5.91
CA ARG A 146 7.45 -43.60 5.62
C ARG A 146 8.05 -44.23 6.87
N LEU A 147 8.05 -43.51 8.00
CA LEU A 147 8.53 -44.02 9.29
C LEU A 147 7.74 -45.24 9.75
N ALA A 148 6.41 -45.20 9.66
CA ALA A 148 5.56 -46.32 10.02
C ALA A 148 5.89 -47.58 9.20
N ARG A 149 6.07 -47.42 7.88
CA ARG A 149 6.48 -48.53 7.00
C ARG A 149 7.85 -49.10 7.36
N GLU A 150 8.83 -48.25 7.62
CA GLU A 150 10.16 -48.72 8.03
C GLU A 150 10.14 -49.46 9.37
N ILE A 151 9.34 -49.00 10.34
CA ILE A 151 9.15 -49.70 11.61
C ILE A 151 8.54 -51.08 11.37
N THR A 152 7.46 -51.18 10.59
CA THR A 152 6.81 -52.46 10.29
C THR A 152 7.75 -53.41 9.55
N ARG A 153 8.54 -52.89 8.60
CA ARG A 153 9.56 -53.67 7.88
C ARG A 153 10.61 -54.22 8.84
N HIS A 154 11.21 -53.39 9.69
CA HIS A 154 12.22 -53.83 10.66
C HIS A 154 11.69 -54.82 11.70
N ILE A 155 10.43 -54.68 12.14
CA ILE A 155 9.81 -55.66 13.02
C ILE A 155 9.65 -57.01 12.31
N SER A 156 9.19 -56.98 11.05
CA SER A 156 8.95 -58.21 10.27
C SER A 156 10.27 -58.93 9.95
N GLU A 157 11.29 -58.20 9.52
CA GLU A 157 12.65 -58.72 9.23
C GLU A 157 13.29 -59.39 10.46
N ARG A 158 13.03 -58.87 11.66
CA ARG A 158 13.55 -59.48 12.90
C ARG A 158 12.69 -60.65 13.39
N ARG A 159 11.40 -60.68 13.03
CA ARG A 159 10.47 -61.73 13.46
C ARG A 159 10.63 -63.02 12.65
N GLU A 160 10.90 -62.91 11.35
CA GLU A 160 11.08 -64.08 10.47
C GLU A 160 12.17 -65.07 10.96
N PRO A 161 13.40 -64.63 11.31
CA PRO A 161 14.42 -65.53 11.85
C PRO A 161 14.02 -66.15 13.18
N LEU A 162 13.31 -65.39 14.03
CA LEU A 162 12.91 -65.82 15.36
C LEU A 162 11.84 -66.92 15.28
N VAL A 163 10.89 -66.78 14.36
CA VAL A 163 9.90 -67.82 14.05
C VAL A 163 10.58 -69.05 13.43
N ALA A 164 11.53 -68.87 12.52
CA ALA A 164 12.27 -69.99 11.93
C ALA A 164 13.12 -70.74 12.97
N LEU A 165 13.75 -70.03 13.89
CA LEU A 165 14.55 -70.62 14.97
C LEU A 165 13.66 -71.37 15.97
N ALA A 166 12.50 -70.81 16.32
CA ALA A 166 11.50 -71.47 17.16
C ALA A 166 11.00 -72.77 16.51
N GLY A 167 10.68 -72.75 15.22
CA GLY A 167 10.29 -73.97 14.49
C GLY A 167 11.40 -75.02 14.40
N ARG A 168 12.67 -74.60 14.26
CA ARG A 168 13.82 -75.53 14.35
C ARG A 168 13.96 -76.14 15.74
N LEU A 169 13.78 -75.33 16.78
CA LEU A 169 13.83 -75.80 18.17
C LEU A 169 12.72 -76.81 18.45
N GLU A 170 11.50 -76.56 17.96
CA GLU A 170 10.37 -77.49 18.07
C GLU A 170 10.65 -78.82 17.34
N ASN A 171 11.22 -78.76 16.13
CA ASN A 171 11.60 -79.94 15.36
C ASN A 171 12.74 -80.75 16.03
N LEU A 172 13.67 -80.09 16.70
CA LEU A 172 14.78 -80.71 17.40
C LEU A 172 14.42 -81.10 18.85
N SER A 173 13.23 -80.71 19.32
CA SER A 173 12.79 -81.04 20.67
C SER A 173 12.37 -82.51 20.76
N PRO A 174 12.87 -83.28 21.76
CA PRO A 174 12.51 -84.69 21.94
C PRO A 174 11.00 -84.94 22.07
N LEU A 175 10.27 -83.96 22.62
CA LEU A 175 8.81 -83.97 22.75
C LEU A 175 8.10 -83.82 21.39
N GLY A 176 8.64 -83.00 20.48
CA GLY A 176 8.11 -82.83 19.12
C GLY A 176 8.30 -84.06 18.24
N VAL A 177 9.39 -84.81 18.44
CA VAL A 177 9.64 -86.09 17.76
C VAL A 177 8.65 -87.15 18.24
N LEU A 178 8.40 -87.25 19.55
CA LEU A 178 7.39 -88.18 20.10
C LEU A 178 5.98 -87.86 19.58
N GLY A 179 5.62 -86.58 19.46
CA GLY A 179 4.33 -86.12 18.93
C GLY A 179 4.06 -86.48 17.46
N ARG A 180 5.08 -86.80 16.66
CA ARG A 180 4.95 -87.20 15.25
C ARG A 180 4.69 -88.70 15.05
N GLY A 181 4.43 -89.44 16.13
CA GLY A 181 4.14 -90.88 16.08
C GLY A 181 5.39 -91.77 16.16
N TYR A 182 6.56 -91.19 16.47
CA TYR A 182 7.76 -91.95 16.80
C TYR A 182 7.71 -92.34 18.28
N ALA A 183 8.12 -93.56 18.59
CA ALA A 183 8.19 -94.08 19.94
C ALA A 183 9.64 -94.43 20.27
N VAL A 184 10.09 -94.11 21.48
CA VAL A 184 11.44 -94.47 21.94
C VAL A 184 11.38 -95.82 22.63
N CYS A 185 12.22 -96.74 22.16
CA CYS A 185 12.28 -98.12 22.61
C CYS A 185 13.44 -98.28 23.62
N TRP A 186 13.14 -98.74 24.83
CA TRP A 186 14.09 -98.96 25.93
C TRP A 186 14.20 -100.46 26.24
N ASN A 187 15.39 -100.89 26.68
CA ASN A 187 15.58 -102.25 27.20
C ASN A 187 14.77 -102.47 28.50
N GLY A 188 14.59 -103.72 28.93
CA GLY A 188 13.74 -104.11 30.07
C GLY A 188 14.06 -103.37 31.37
N ASP A 189 15.33 -103.01 31.59
CA ASP A 189 15.80 -102.29 32.77
C ASP A 189 15.88 -100.76 32.60
N ARG A 190 15.41 -100.22 31.46
CA ARG A 190 15.39 -98.77 31.12
C ARG A 190 16.75 -98.06 31.11
N THR A 191 17.84 -98.80 30.98
CA THR A 191 19.20 -98.24 30.98
C THR A 191 19.68 -97.79 29.61
N GLU A 192 19.25 -98.46 28.53
CA GLU A 192 19.71 -98.19 27.17
C GLU A 192 18.55 -98.11 26.16
N ILE A 193 18.74 -97.25 25.15
CA ILE A 193 17.83 -97.09 24.02
C ILE A 193 18.16 -98.14 22.97
N VAL A 194 17.16 -98.93 22.58
CA VAL A 194 17.28 -99.95 21.55
C VAL A 194 17.09 -99.29 20.19
N SER A 195 18.19 -99.02 19.48
CA SER A 195 18.20 -98.43 18.14
C SER A 195 18.33 -99.46 17.01
N ASP A 196 18.89 -100.64 17.28
CA ASP A 196 19.09 -101.72 16.31
C ASP A 196 18.33 -102.99 16.73
N ALA A 197 17.70 -103.67 15.77
CA ALA A 197 16.95 -104.90 16.03
C ALA A 197 17.85 -106.09 16.42
N SER A 198 19.17 -105.93 16.33
CA SER A 198 20.17 -106.95 16.67
C SER A 198 20.51 -107.00 18.17
N SER A 199 20.15 -105.97 18.94
CA SER A 199 20.49 -105.86 20.37
C SER A 199 19.45 -106.46 21.32
N VAL A 200 18.38 -107.06 20.79
CA VAL A 200 17.31 -107.67 21.58
C VAL A 200 17.02 -109.08 21.07
N GLU A 201 16.84 -110.03 21.98
CA GLU A 201 16.54 -111.41 21.66
C GLU A 201 15.04 -111.73 21.79
N LYS A 202 14.63 -112.85 21.20
CA LYS A 202 13.23 -113.28 21.23
C LYS A 202 12.86 -113.73 22.65
N GLY A 203 12.02 -112.94 23.32
CA GLY A 203 11.57 -113.18 24.70
C GLY A 203 11.82 -112.00 25.64
N ASP A 204 12.68 -111.07 25.25
CA ASP A 204 13.07 -109.94 26.10
C ASP A 204 11.93 -108.94 26.31
N ALA A 205 11.91 -108.34 27.51
CA ALA A 205 10.97 -107.28 27.87
C ALA A 205 11.52 -105.92 27.41
N VAL A 206 10.66 -105.11 26.82
CA VAL A 206 11.01 -103.82 26.21
C VAL A 206 9.95 -102.80 26.59
N HIS A 207 10.39 -101.58 26.89
CA HIS A 207 9.51 -100.46 27.22
C HIS A 207 9.48 -99.43 26.09
N ILE A 208 8.28 -99.09 25.63
CA ILE A 208 8.09 -98.13 24.54
C ILE A 208 7.43 -96.88 25.11
N THR A 209 8.12 -95.74 25.03
CA THR A 209 7.59 -94.44 25.46
C THR A 209 7.02 -93.70 24.23
N LEU A 210 5.73 -93.36 24.30
CA LEU A 210 4.99 -92.63 23.25
C LEU A 210 4.82 -91.16 23.64
N HIS A 211 4.29 -90.34 22.73
CA HIS A 211 3.90 -88.94 23.01
C HIS A 211 3.06 -88.78 24.29
N ARG A 212 2.20 -89.75 24.58
CA ARG A 212 1.43 -89.82 25.83
C ARG A 212 1.31 -91.28 26.27
N GLY A 213 1.91 -91.60 27.41
CA GLY A 213 1.86 -92.93 28.01
C GLY A 213 3.00 -93.86 27.57
N GLU A 214 3.06 -95.01 28.23
CA GLU A 214 4.13 -95.99 28.05
C GLU A 214 3.52 -97.39 27.92
N LEU A 215 4.13 -98.21 27.07
CA LEU A 215 3.72 -99.59 26.84
C LEU A 215 4.85 -100.54 27.24
N GLY A 216 4.53 -101.58 28.00
CA GLY A 216 5.42 -102.72 28.24
C GLY A 216 5.13 -103.81 27.22
N CYS A 217 6.13 -104.22 26.45
CA CYS A 217 6.01 -105.22 25.40
C CYS A 217 7.06 -106.32 25.57
N LYS A 218 6.76 -107.52 25.06
CA LYS A 218 7.74 -108.61 24.93
C LYS A 218 8.06 -108.85 23.47
N VAL A 219 9.31 -109.10 23.15
CA VAL A 219 9.77 -109.30 21.77
C VAL A 219 9.41 -110.70 21.29
N VAL A 220 8.47 -110.78 20.34
CA VAL A 220 7.98 -112.06 19.80
C VAL A 220 8.79 -112.51 18.57
N THR A 221 9.31 -111.57 17.78
CA THR A 221 10.07 -111.86 16.56
C THR A 221 11.05 -110.73 16.28
N THR A 222 12.33 -111.04 16.05
CA THR A 222 13.31 -110.09 15.53
C THR A 222 13.70 -110.46 14.10
N LYS A 223 13.76 -109.46 13.22
CA LYS A 223 14.19 -109.62 11.83
C LYS A 223 15.42 -108.73 11.63
N ARG A 224 16.60 -109.33 11.50
CA ARG A 224 17.85 -108.58 11.32
C ARG A 224 17.83 -107.85 9.98
N PRO A 225 18.31 -106.59 9.91
CA PRO A 225 18.34 -105.84 8.66
C PRO A 225 19.31 -106.49 7.67
N SER A 226 18.86 -106.67 6.42
CA SER A 226 19.70 -107.09 5.30
C SER A 226 20.54 -105.91 4.80
N THR A 227 21.85 -105.98 4.97
CA THR A 227 22.79 -104.96 4.51
C THR A 227 22.80 -104.90 2.97
N SER A 228 22.28 -103.81 2.39
CA SER A 228 22.52 -103.50 0.97
C SER A 228 22.56 -101.98 0.77
N THR A 229 23.68 -101.52 0.21
CA THR A 229 23.78 -100.60 -0.94
C THR A 229 24.96 -99.65 -0.77
N GLU A 230 26.07 -100.03 -1.42
CA GLU A 230 27.10 -99.13 -1.91
C GLU A 230 26.45 -98.03 -2.77
N ILE A 231 26.70 -96.77 -2.44
CA ILE A 231 26.53 -95.67 -3.40
C ILE A 231 27.92 -95.16 -3.76
N ARG A 232 28.24 -95.40 -5.02
CA ARG A 232 29.43 -95.01 -5.75
C ARG A 232 29.64 -93.51 -5.68
N THR A 233 30.85 -93.13 -5.30
CA THR A 233 31.49 -91.87 -5.67
C THR A 233 31.76 -91.84 -7.17
N SER A 234 31.21 -90.85 -7.88
CA SER A 234 31.54 -90.43 -9.26
C SER A 234 30.93 -89.02 -9.42
N THR A 235 31.48 -87.98 -10.02
CA THR A 235 32.77 -87.59 -10.63
C THR A 235 32.54 -86.11 -11.04
N GLU A 236 33.61 -85.30 -11.05
CA GLU A 236 33.75 -83.96 -11.68
C GLU A 236 33.09 -82.73 -11.04
#